data_AF-A0A953EIJ7-F1
#
_entry.id   AF-A0A953EIJ7-F1
#
_cell.length_a   1.000
_cell.length_b   1.000
_cell.length_c   1.000
_cell.angle_alpha   90.00
_cell.angle_beta   90.00
_cell.angle_gamma   90.00
#
_symmetry.space_group_name_H-M   'P 1'
#
loop_
_entity.id
_entity.type
_entity.pdbx_description
1 polymer ?
#
loop_
_entity_poly.entity_id
_entity_poly.type
_entity_poly.pdbx_seq_one_letter_code
_entity_poly.pdbx_strand_id
1 'polypeptide(L)'
;MRRTFLFVLVLVCIGFLFGSAQAQKKTKKLPRVCGNPDEACKGRAFFHSYELPVEWPANSMIDESEPFYAIILKSAKFDFGGTADCEKAYSDSEIHSIQTQYPQNKVFAQKCFEPGLNYYTDVDADYVFIAVYAGKTLAEANRFLKKVQEYGQFPGVRVRKMRVGVNGT
;
A
#
# COMPACT_ATOMS: atom_id res chain seq x y z
N MET A 1 -24.59 25.93 63.95
CA MET A 1 -23.36 25.45 63.29
C MET A 1 -23.60 24.10 62.59
N ARG A 2 -24.41 24.08 61.52
CA ARG A 2 -24.71 22.82 60.77
C ARG A 2 -24.94 23.03 59.26
N ARG A 3 -24.83 24.28 58.79
CA ARG A 3 -25.12 24.69 57.40
C ARG A 3 -23.87 25.02 56.57
N THR A 4 -22.71 25.21 57.21
CA THR A 4 -21.45 25.56 56.53
C THR A 4 -20.68 24.34 56.03
N PHE A 5 -20.98 23.13 56.53
CA PHE A 5 -20.29 21.90 56.14
C PHE A 5 -20.81 21.29 54.82
N LEU A 6 -22.00 21.68 54.36
CA LEU A 6 -22.60 21.08 53.16
C LEU A 6 -22.06 21.70 51.85
N PHE A 7 -21.55 22.92 51.89
CA PHE A 7 -21.06 23.61 50.68
C PHE A 7 -19.64 23.22 50.28
N VAL A 8 -18.81 22.79 51.24
CA VAL A 8 -17.43 22.35 50.94
C VAL A 8 -17.40 20.97 50.27
N LEU A 9 -18.38 20.12 50.55
CA LEU A 9 -18.45 18.76 50.01
C LEU A 9 -18.97 18.71 48.55
N VAL A 10 -19.77 19.69 48.13
CA VAL A 10 -20.29 19.74 46.75
C VAL A 10 -19.23 20.26 45.76
N LEU A 11 -18.32 21.13 46.19
CA LEU A 11 -17.24 21.64 45.32
C LEU A 11 -16.13 20.63 45.05
N VAL A 12 -15.93 19.64 45.90
CA VAL A 12 -14.91 18.58 45.69
C VAL A 12 -15.38 17.52 44.68
N CYS A 13 -16.69 17.29 44.55
CA CYS A 13 -17.22 16.30 43.60
C CYS A 13 -17.32 16.81 42.14
N ILE A 14 -17.25 18.12 41.90
CA ILE A 14 -17.31 18.69 40.54
C ILE A 14 -15.91 18.78 39.89
N GLY A 15 -14.84 18.69 40.68
CA GLY A 15 -13.45 18.74 40.20
C GLY A 15 -12.91 17.45 39.56
N PHE A 16 -13.59 16.31 39.71
CA PHE A 16 -13.07 15.00 39.31
C PHE A 16 -13.64 14.42 38.00
N LEU A 17 -14.55 15.11 37.30
CA LEU A 17 -15.17 14.57 36.07
C LEU A 17 -14.59 15.11 34.75
N PHE A 18 -13.59 15.99 34.79
CA PHE A 18 -12.92 16.53 33.58
C PHE A 18 -11.52 15.95 33.34
N GLY A 19 -11.23 14.78 33.93
CA GLY A 19 -9.92 14.14 33.89
C GLY A 19 -9.81 12.93 32.96
N SER A 20 -10.68 12.78 31.95
CA SER A 20 -10.44 11.80 30.89
C SER A 20 -9.37 12.36 29.95
N ALA A 21 -8.12 12.32 30.40
CA ALA A 21 -6.96 12.39 29.52
C ALA A 21 -7.11 11.27 28.49
N GLN A 22 -7.67 11.62 27.33
CA GLN A 22 -7.51 10.83 26.13
C GLN A 22 -6.00 10.80 25.87
N ALA A 23 -5.34 9.76 26.37
CA ALA A 23 -4.05 9.36 25.87
C ALA A 23 -4.23 9.13 24.38
N GLN A 24 -3.95 10.16 23.59
CA GLN A 24 -3.89 10.07 22.14
C GLN A 24 -2.79 9.05 21.85
N LYS A 25 -3.18 7.78 21.69
CA LYS A 25 -2.32 6.77 21.08
C LYS A 25 -1.91 7.37 19.74
N LYS A 26 -0.65 7.83 19.63
CA LYS A 26 -0.09 8.26 18.35
C LYS A 26 -0.28 7.08 17.40
N THR A 27 -1.21 7.22 16.46
CA THR A 27 -1.44 6.21 15.43
C THR A 27 -0.12 6.01 14.72
N LYS A 28 0.42 4.79 14.73
CA LYS A 28 1.64 4.45 13.98
C LYS A 28 1.40 4.84 12.53
N LYS A 29 2.15 5.82 12.01
CA LYS A 29 2.07 6.21 10.62
C LYS A 29 2.62 5.05 9.79
N LEU A 30 1.77 4.52 8.90
CA LEU A 30 2.19 3.44 8.02
C LEU A 30 3.18 3.96 6.96
N PRO A 31 4.12 3.12 6.50
CA PRO A 31 5.11 3.46 5.47
C PRO A 31 4.45 3.96 4.19
N ARG A 32 4.98 5.05 3.61
CA ARG A 32 4.37 5.72 2.44
C ARG A 32 4.67 4.96 1.16
N VAL A 33 3.66 4.78 0.30
CA VAL A 33 3.83 4.24 -1.05
C VAL A 33 4.27 5.34 -2.02
N CYS A 34 5.28 5.06 -2.84
CA CYS A 34 5.80 5.98 -3.84
C CYS A 34 5.20 5.69 -5.22
N GLY A 35 3.97 6.17 -5.41
CA GLY A 35 3.18 5.90 -6.61
C GLY A 35 3.55 6.70 -7.86
N ASN A 36 4.35 7.76 -7.75
CA ASN A 36 4.85 8.52 -8.89
C ASN A 36 6.35 8.20 -9.12
N PRO A 37 6.76 7.72 -10.30
CA PRO A 37 8.16 7.43 -10.62
C PRO A 37 9.08 8.65 -10.49
N ASP A 38 8.59 9.85 -10.81
CA ASP A 38 9.40 11.06 -10.83
C ASP A 38 9.57 11.71 -9.44
N GLU A 39 8.75 11.29 -8.48
CA GLU A 39 8.86 11.77 -7.10
C GLU A 39 10.02 11.09 -6.36
N ALA A 40 10.71 11.86 -5.53
CA ALA A 40 11.69 11.33 -4.60
C ALA A 40 11.03 10.32 -3.65
N CYS A 41 11.69 9.16 -3.49
CA CYS A 41 11.23 8.09 -2.63
C CYS A 41 12.39 7.53 -1.83
N LYS A 42 12.36 7.74 -0.51
CA LYS A 42 13.37 7.14 0.39
C LYS A 42 13.23 5.62 0.34
N GLY A 43 14.33 4.92 0.07
CA GLY A 43 14.35 3.46 0.02
C GLY A 43 14.12 2.85 -1.36
N ARG A 44 13.87 3.65 -2.42
CA ARG A 44 13.72 3.13 -3.80
C ARG A 44 14.89 2.23 -4.25
N ALA A 45 16.11 2.50 -3.78
CA ALA A 45 17.28 1.70 -4.10
C ALA A 45 17.23 0.24 -3.57
N PHE A 46 16.30 -0.07 -2.65
CA PHE A 46 16.09 -1.42 -2.11
C PHE A 46 15.00 -2.20 -2.86
N PHE A 47 14.46 -1.63 -3.94
CA PHE A 47 13.41 -2.25 -4.75
C PHE A 47 13.95 -2.52 -6.14
N HIS A 48 13.49 -3.62 -6.74
CA HIS A 48 13.68 -3.86 -8.16
C HIS A 48 12.96 -2.78 -8.99
N SER A 49 13.42 -2.59 -10.22
CA SER A 49 12.85 -1.58 -11.15
C SER A 49 11.36 -1.77 -11.39
N TYR A 50 10.85 -3.01 -11.30
CA TYR A 50 9.44 -3.37 -11.48
C TYR A 50 8.62 -3.41 -10.19
N GLU A 51 9.21 -3.14 -9.03
CA GLU A 51 8.47 -3.12 -7.77
C GLU A 51 7.91 -1.73 -7.47
N LEU A 52 6.89 -1.69 -6.61
CA LEU A 52 6.32 -0.44 -6.11
C LEU A 52 7.07 0.01 -4.84
N PRO A 53 7.87 1.10 -4.91
CA PRO A 53 8.71 1.47 -3.77
C PRO A 53 7.91 2.01 -2.59
N VAL A 54 8.43 1.76 -1.39
CA VAL A 54 7.87 2.22 -0.12
C VAL A 54 8.95 2.85 0.73
N GLU A 55 8.58 3.92 1.43
CA GLU A 55 9.45 4.56 2.43
C GLU A 55 9.44 3.81 3.75
N TRP A 56 10.11 2.66 3.78
CA TRP A 56 10.26 1.87 4.99
C TRP A 56 11.03 2.65 6.07
N PRO A 57 10.53 2.71 7.31
CA PRO A 57 11.33 3.13 8.46
C PRO A 57 12.60 2.30 8.59
N ALA A 58 13.66 2.89 9.13
CA ALA A 58 14.86 2.13 9.50
C ALA A 58 14.49 0.95 10.41
N ASN A 59 15.08 -0.22 10.17
CA ASN A 59 14.83 -1.47 10.90
C ASN A 59 13.43 -2.09 10.70
N SER A 60 12.73 -1.78 9.60
CA SER A 60 11.49 -2.49 9.26
C SER A 60 11.82 -3.93 8.88
N MET A 61 11.52 -4.89 9.77
CA MET A 61 11.70 -6.32 9.49
C MET A 61 10.42 -6.92 8.92
N ILE A 62 9.28 -6.67 9.54
CA ILE A 62 7.96 -7.11 9.05
C ILE A 62 7.02 -5.91 9.18
N ASP A 63 6.59 -5.34 8.07
CA ASP A 63 5.67 -4.21 8.04
C ASP A 63 4.89 -4.16 6.71
N GLU A 64 3.79 -3.43 6.71
CA GLU A 64 2.96 -3.18 5.53
C GLU A 64 2.83 -1.68 5.30
N SER A 65 2.86 -1.26 4.03
CA SER A 65 2.66 0.13 3.63
C SER A 65 1.27 0.66 4.02
N GLU A 66 1.08 1.97 3.86
CA GLU A 66 -0.25 2.55 3.76
C GLU A 66 -1.04 1.87 2.62
N PRO A 67 -2.37 1.70 2.77
CA PRO A 67 -3.18 1.14 1.70
C PRO A 67 -3.23 2.08 0.51
N PHE A 68 -3.24 1.49 -0.68
CA PHE A 68 -3.39 2.19 -1.95
C PHE A 68 -4.34 1.44 -2.87
N TYR A 69 -4.70 2.07 -3.96
CA TYR A 69 -5.45 1.44 -5.04
C TYR A 69 -4.56 1.28 -6.26
N ALA A 70 -4.73 0.17 -6.97
CA ALA A 70 -4.07 -0.11 -8.24
C ALA A 70 -5.10 -0.52 -9.28
N ILE A 71 -4.75 -0.35 -10.55
CA ILE A 71 -5.45 -1.01 -11.66
C ILE A 71 -4.62 -2.23 -12.05
N ILE A 72 -5.20 -3.42 -11.93
CA ILE A 72 -4.60 -4.65 -12.46
C ILE A 72 -4.75 -4.58 -13.98
N LEU A 73 -3.62 -4.51 -14.69
CA LEU A 73 -3.54 -4.42 -16.15
C LEU A 73 -3.53 -5.80 -16.80
N LYS A 74 -2.71 -6.70 -16.24
CA LYS A 74 -2.61 -8.10 -16.65
C LYS A 74 -2.52 -8.96 -15.40
N SER A 75 -3.11 -10.15 -15.46
CA SER A 75 -2.94 -11.17 -14.43
C SER A 75 -3.01 -12.55 -15.07
N ALA A 76 -2.17 -13.47 -14.62
CA ALA A 76 -2.17 -14.85 -15.08
C ALA A 76 -1.97 -15.79 -13.89
N LYS A 77 -2.54 -16.99 -13.97
CA LYS A 77 -2.22 -18.06 -13.03
C LYS A 77 -0.77 -18.49 -13.28
N PHE A 78 -0.02 -18.72 -12.23
CA PHE A 78 1.39 -19.07 -12.29
C PHE A 78 1.68 -20.23 -11.35
N ASP A 79 2.48 -21.18 -11.82
CA ASP A 79 2.94 -22.31 -11.02
C ASP A 79 4.27 -21.93 -10.36
N PHE A 80 4.23 -21.72 -9.04
CA PHE A 80 5.37 -21.33 -8.22
C PHE A 80 6.20 -22.55 -7.73
N GLY A 81 6.14 -23.69 -8.42
CA GLY A 81 7.00 -24.83 -8.12
C GLY A 81 8.50 -24.49 -8.09
N GLY A 82 9.32 -25.34 -7.48
CA GLY A 82 10.75 -25.06 -7.21
C GLY A 82 11.67 -24.82 -8.42
N THR A 83 11.14 -24.84 -9.65
CA THR A 83 11.83 -24.49 -10.89
C THR A 83 11.09 -23.39 -11.67
N ALA A 84 10.22 -22.63 -11.01
CA ALA A 84 9.43 -21.58 -11.63
C ALA A 84 10.37 -20.48 -12.16
N ASP A 85 10.21 -20.16 -13.44
CA ASP A 85 10.97 -19.09 -14.09
C ASP A 85 10.14 -17.81 -14.03
N CYS A 86 10.46 -16.95 -13.07
CA CYS A 86 9.76 -15.71 -12.77
C CYS A 86 9.75 -14.71 -13.95
N GLU A 87 10.63 -14.88 -14.94
CA GLU A 87 10.67 -14.06 -16.15
C GLU A 87 9.67 -14.52 -17.23
N LYS A 88 9.14 -15.75 -17.14
CA LYS A 88 8.22 -16.29 -18.16
C LYS A 88 6.86 -15.60 -18.19
N ALA A 89 6.39 -15.10 -17.05
CA ALA A 89 5.07 -14.50 -16.97
C ALA A 89 5.06 -13.12 -17.64
N TYR A 90 5.98 -12.25 -17.25
CA TYR A 90 6.11 -10.87 -17.70
C TYR A 90 7.58 -10.48 -17.68
N SER A 91 8.11 -9.96 -18.79
CA SER A 91 9.50 -9.49 -18.84
C SER A 91 9.63 -8.07 -18.28
N ASP A 92 10.82 -7.71 -17.81
CA ASP A 92 11.14 -6.33 -17.42
C ASP A 92 10.95 -5.34 -18.58
N SER A 93 11.25 -5.77 -19.81
CA SER A 93 11.03 -4.96 -21.02
C SER A 93 9.56 -4.67 -21.27
N GLU A 94 8.66 -5.62 -21.02
CA GLU A 94 7.22 -5.41 -21.12
C GLU A 94 6.76 -4.38 -20.07
N ILE A 95 7.16 -4.59 -18.81
CA ILE A 95 6.79 -3.70 -17.71
C ILE A 95 7.29 -2.27 -17.98
N HIS A 96 8.51 -2.12 -18.48
CA HIS A 96 9.08 -0.83 -18.84
C HIS A 96 8.34 -0.18 -20.02
N SER A 97 7.96 -0.96 -21.03
CA SER A 97 7.15 -0.45 -22.15
C SER A 97 5.81 0.10 -21.65
N ILE A 98 5.12 -0.63 -20.76
CA ILE A 98 3.86 -0.17 -20.16
C ILE A 98 4.08 1.09 -19.29
N GLN A 99 5.20 1.20 -18.58
CA GLN A 99 5.53 2.38 -17.79
C GLN A 99 5.57 3.67 -18.63
N THR A 100 5.98 3.60 -19.89
CA THR A 100 6.00 4.77 -20.79
C THR A 100 4.61 5.33 -21.08
N GLN A 101 3.56 4.50 -20.99
CA GLN A 101 2.17 4.90 -21.18
C GLN A 101 1.58 5.58 -19.94
N TYR A 102 2.17 5.33 -18.77
CA TYR A 102 1.70 5.81 -17.48
C TYR A 102 2.81 6.57 -16.73
N PRO A 103 3.39 7.65 -17.30
CA PRO A 103 4.61 8.25 -16.78
C PRO A 103 4.48 8.76 -15.33
N GLN A 104 3.29 9.18 -14.92
CA GLN A 104 3.03 9.73 -13.58
C GLN A 104 2.50 8.69 -12.57
N ASN A 105 2.33 7.44 -13.01
CA ASN A 105 1.79 6.37 -12.21
C ASN A 105 2.73 5.16 -12.31
N LYS A 106 3.33 4.76 -11.19
CA LYS A 106 4.29 3.67 -11.15
C LYS A 106 3.60 2.38 -11.59
N VAL A 107 4.13 1.80 -12.66
CA VAL A 107 3.82 0.44 -13.11
C VAL A 107 4.70 -0.51 -12.31
N PHE A 108 4.07 -1.52 -11.75
CA PHE A 108 4.71 -2.52 -10.91
C PHE A 108 4.16 -3.92 -11.18
N ALA A 109 4.90 -4.94 -10.76
CA ALA A 109 4.53 -6.32 -10.98
C ALA A 109 4.81 -7.21 -9.78
N GLN A 110 4.01 -8.28 -9.65
CA GLN A 110 4.38 -9.49 -8.93
C GLN A 110 4.74 -10.52 -9.99
N LYS A 111 6.04 -10.84 -10.09
CA LYS A 111 6.57 -11.82 -11.05
C LYS A 111 6.85 -13.16 -10.40
N CYS A 112 7.19 -13.14 -9.10
CA CYS A 112 7.49 -14.31 -8.30
C CYS A 112 7.08 -14.12 -6.85
N PHE A 113 7.11 -15.21 -6.10
CA PHE A 113 7.04 -15.22 -4.65
C PHE A 113 8.30 -15.89 -4.12
N GLU A 114 9.28 -15.10 -3.68
CA GLU A 114 10.51 -15.61 -3.07
C GLU A 114 10.64 -15.06 -1.64
N PRO A 115 11.13 -15.87 -0.68
CA PRO A 115 11.44 -15.38 0.66
C PRO A 115 12.42 -14.19 0.59
N GLY A 116 12.10 -13.11 1.32
CA GLY A 116 12.90 -11.88 1.34
C GLY A 116 12.54 -10.84 0.28
N LEU A 117 11.64 -11.15 -0.67
CA LEU A 117 11.06 -10.17 -1.58
C LEU A 117 9.82 -9.49 -0.99
N ASN A 118 9.46 -8.33 -1.55
CA ASN A 118 8.22 -7.67 -1.22
C ASN A 118 7.02 -8.50 -1.72
N TYR A 119 5.93 -8.48 -0.96
CA TYR A 119 4.66 -9.06 -1.37
C TYR A 119 3.59 -7.98 -1.48
N TYR A 120 2.48 -8.31 -2.15
CA TYR A 120 1.31 -7.46 -2.22
C TYR A 120 0.14 -8.11 -1.50
N THR A 121 -0.62 -7.33 -0.73
CA THR A 121 -1.83 -7.85 -0.10
C THR A 121 -2.98 -7.93 -1.10
N ASP A 122 -4.01 -8.70 -0.73
CA ASP A 122 -5.23 -8.83 -1.50
C ASP A 122 -4.97 -9.31 -2.94
N VAL A 123 -3.99 -10.18 -3.16
CA VAL A 123 -3.82 -10.90 -4.43
C VAL A 123 -3.81 -12.40 -4.14
N ASP A 124 -4.30 -13.17 -5.10
CA ASP A 124 -4.27 -14.63 -4.99
C ASP A 124 -2.81 -15.10 -5.14
N ALA A 125 -2.36 -15.98 -4.25
CA ALA A 125 -1.00 -16.47 -4.22
C ALA A 125 -0.61 -17.26 -5.47
N ASP A 126 -1.59 -17.80 -6.21
CA ASP A 126 -1.37 -18.52 -7.47
C ASP A 126 -1.30 -17.59 -8.69
N TYR A 127 -1.26 -16.27 -8.50
CA TYR A 127 -1.31 -15.31 -9.59
C TYR A 127 -0.13 -14.33 -9.59
N VAL A 128 0.37 -14.10 -10.80
CA VAL A 128 1.28 -13.01 -11.14
C VAL A 128 0.50 -11.91 -11.84
N PHE A 129 0.97 -10.67 -11.74
CA PHE A 129 0.28 -9.53 -12.35
C PHE A 129 1.22 -8.40 -12.75
N ILE A 130 0.75 -7.58 -13.69
CA ILE A 130 1.23 -6.21 -13.91
C ILE A 130 0.10 -5.27 -13.48
N ALA A 131 0.43 -4.27 -12.69
CA ALA A 131 -0.50 -3.27 -12.20
C ALA A 131 0.10 -1.87 -12.29
N VAL A 132 -0.77 -0.86 -12.18
CA VAL A 132 -0.38 0.54 -12.14
C VAL A 132 -0.99 1.20 -10.91
N TYR A 133 -0.19 1.98 -10.18
CA TYR A 133 -0.66 2.73 -9.02
C TYR A 133 -1.78 3.71 -9.42
N ALA A 134 -2.90 3.67 -8.70
CA ALA A 134 -4.14 4.37 -9.05
C ALA A 134 -4.62 5.36 -7.97
N GLY A 135 -3.78 5.68 -6.99
CA GLY A 135 -4.08 6.67 -5.94
C GLY A 135 -4.35 6.06 -4.57
N LYS A 136 -4.68 6.95 -3.61
CA LYS A 136 -4.92 6.59 -2.21
C LYS A 136 -6.40 6.32 -1.94
N THR A 137 -7.26 6.76 -2.85
CA THR A 137 -8.72 6.67 -2.71
C THR A 137 -9.35 5.89 -3.85
N LEU A 138 -10.49 5.25 -3.57
CA LEU A 138 -11.28 4.55 -4.59
C LEU A 138 -11.77 5.51 -5.68
N ALA A 139 -12.04 6.77 -5.33
CA ALA A 139 -12.49 7.78 -6.28
C ALA A 139 -11.38 8.14 -7.30
N GLU A 140 -10.13 8.29 -6.85
CA GLU A 140 -8.98 8.47 -7.74
C GLU A 140 -8.80 7.25 -8.65
N ALA A 141 -8.88 6.05 -8.08
CA ALA A 141 -8.71 4.81 -8.83
C ALA A 141 -9.79 4.62 -9.89
N ASN A 142 -11.06 4.90 -9.57
CA ASN A 142 -12.15 4.80 -10.54
C ASN A 142 -12.04 5.85 -11.66
N ARG A 143 -11.54 7.05 -11.35
CA ARG A 143 -11.25 8.04 -12.41
C ARG A 143 -10.11 7.57 -13.31
N PHE A 144 -9.09 6.97 -12.73
CA PHE A 144 -7.95 6.46 -13.49
C PHE A 144 -8.30 5.21 -14.32
N LEU A 145 -9.12 4.30 -13.78
CA LEU A 145 -9.63 3.12 -14.48
C LEU A 145 -10.32 3.50 -15.80
N LYS A 146 -11.15 4.55 -15.81
CA LYS A 146 -11.81 5.03 -17.03
C LYS A 146 -10.81 5.40 -18.12
N LYS A 147 -9.73 6.12 -17.75
CA LYS A 147 -8.64 6.46 -18.67
C LYS A 147 -7.93 5.21 -19.19
N VAL A 148 -7.64 4.24 -18.32
CA VAL A 148 -7.03 2.96 -18.72
C VAL A 148 -7.93 2.21 -19.71
N GLN A 149 -9.25 2.19 -19.47
CA GLN A 149 -10.23 1.54 -20.35
C GLN A 149 -10.37 2.24 -21.71
N GLU A 150 -10.24 3.56 -21.76
CA GLU A 150 -10.28 4.34 -23.03
C GLU A 150 -9.15 3.95 -24.00
N TYR A 151 -7.97 3.55 -23.49
CA TYR A 151 -6.89 3.04 -24.33
C TYR A 151 -7.22 1.68 -24.98
N GLY A 152 -8.13 0.90 -24.40
CA GLY A 152 -8.56 -0.40 -24.93
C GLY A 152 -7.48 -1.48 -25.00
N GLN A 153 -6.27 -1.24 -24.48
CA GLN A 153 -5.12 -2.13 -24.63
C GLN A 153 -5.17 -3.35 -23.69
N PHE A 154 -5.83 -3.21 -22.54
CA PHE A 154 -5.81 -4.23 -21.49
C PHE A 154 -7.23 -4.78 -21.24
N PRO A 155 -7.54 -6.03 -21.65
CA PRO A 155 -8.83 -6.64 -21.37
C PRO A 155 -8.96 -6.98 -19.89
N GLY A 156 -10.14 -6.75 -19.31
CA GLY A 156 -10.45 -7.19 -17.93
C GLY A 156 -9.76 -6.37 -16.83
N VAL A 157 -9.35 -5.13 -17.12
CA VAL A 157 -8.79 -4.22 -16.12
C VAL A 157 -9.75 -3.99 -14.96
N ARG A 158 -9.20 -3.98 -13.74
CA ARG A 158 -10.00 -3.87 -12.50
C ARG A 158 -9.24 -3.14 -11.42
N VAL A 159 -9.98 -2.42 -10.58
CA VAL A 159 -9.43 -1.76 -9.39
C VAL A 159 -9.20 -2.81 -8.30
N ARG A 160 -8.07 -2.68 -7.60
CA ARG A 160 -7.78 -3.44 -6.38
C ARG A 160 -7.25 -2.51 -5.30
N LYS A 161 -7.69 -2.71 -4.07
CA LYS A 161 -7.07 -2.10 -2.89
C LYS A 161 -5.96 -3.03 -2.42
N MET A 162 -4.77 -2.49 -2.18
CA MET A 162 -3.55 -3.27 -1.95
C MET A 162 -2.67 -2.57 -0.92
N ARG A 163 -1.67 -3.31 -0.44
CA ARG A 163 -0.54 -2.84 0.36
C ARG A 163 0.71 -3.55 -0.14
N VAL A 164 1.86 -2.91 0.02
CA VAL A 164 3.15 -3.57 -0.15
C VAL A 164 3.59 -4.05 1.22
N GLY A 165 4.01 -5.30 1.34
CA GLY A 165 4.55 -5.86 2.56
C GLY A 165 5.98 -6.31 2.38
N VAL A 166 6.77 -6.16 3.45
CA VAL A 166 8.09 -6.81 3.58
C VAL A 166 7.96 -7.94 4.58
N ASN A 167 8.57 -9.08 4.28
CA ASN A 167 8.78 -10.13 5.25
C ASN A 167 10.28 -10.26 5.51
N GLY A 168 10.68 -10.10 6.76
CA GLY A 168 12.08 -10.23 7.17
C GLY A 168 12.50 -11.68 6.99
N THR A 169 13.68 -11.88 6.39
CA THR A 169 14.36 -13.18 6.37
C THR A 169 14.81 -13.58 7.76
#